data_AF-A0A975BW52-F1
#
_entry.id   AF-A0A975BW52-F1
#
_cell.length_a   1.000
_cell.length_b   1.000
_cell.length_c   1.000
_cell.angle_alpha   90.00
_cell.angle_beta   90.00
_cell.angle_gamma   90.00
#
_symmetry.space_group_name_H-M   'P 1'
#
loop_
_entity.id
_entity.type
_entity.pdbx_description
1 polymer ?
#
loop_
_entity_poly.entity_id
_entity_poly.type
_entity_poly.pdbx_seq_one_letter_code
_entity_poly.pdbx_strand_id
1 'polypeptide(L)'
;MTDTKKSPTIAWIRNKAENRQYHISEHVIRFLMARKLTIQETEDAISNGKIIEIHQNPMRGDSFLILGYSGEKLIHVMCARGKNDWLIILFAYVPSPPMWEDPENRSKLKGKDMVDRFGKCFFCGGEIKEITVGNFDYRLKGQLYVIKNVPAGLCLQCGEK
;
A
#
# COMPACT_ATOMS: atom_id res chain seq x y z
N MET A 1 5.41 29.43 -15.04
CA MET A 1 4.23 29.72 -14.19
C MET A 1 3.92 28.44 -13.44
N THR A 2 4.38 28.31 -12.20
CA THR A 2 4.08 27.17 -11.34
C THR A 2 2.64 27.33 -10.87
N ASP A 3 1.73 26.56 -11.46
CA ASP A 3 0.34 26.40 -11.02
C ASP A 3 0.39 25.87 -9.57
N THR A 4 0.33 26.78 -8.59
CA THR A 4 0.27 26.47 -7.16
C THR A 4 -1.13 25.95 -6.83
N LYS A 5 -1.41 24.79 -7.38
CA LYS A 5 -2.63 24.05 -7.17
C LYS A 5 -2.73 23.71 -5.69
N LYS A 6 -3.76 24.25 -5.02
CA LYS A 6 -4.09 23.93 -3.61
C LYS A 6 -4.07 22.42 -3.37
N SER A 7 -3.62 22.05 -2.18
CA SER A 7 -3.59 20.67 -1.70
C SER A 7 -4.98 20.02 -1.85
N PRO A 8 -5.06 18.78 -2.39
CA PRO A 8 -6.33 18.06 -2.50
C PRO A 8 -7.11 17.96 -1.18
N THR A 9 -8.43 18.11 -1.27
CA THR A 9 -9.34 17.83 -0.16
C THR A 9 -9.88 16.41 -0.24
N ILE A 10 -10.39 15.86 0.87
CA ILE A 10 -11.05 14.54 0.83
C ILE A 10 -12.24 14.50 -0.14
N ALA A 11 -12.96 15.61 -0.29
CA ALA A 11 -14.05 15.73 -1.26
C ALA A 11 -13.54 15.60 -2.71
N TRP A 12 -12.39 16.19 -3.03
CA TRP A 12 -11.74 15.99 -4.34
C TRP A 12 -11.35 14.52 -4.55
N ILE A 13 -10.76 13.86 -3.54
CA ILE A 13 -10.35 12.45 -3.64
C ILE A 13 -11.56 11.55 -3.91
N ARG A 14 -12.65 11.75 -3.14
CA ARG A 14 -13.91 11.01 -3.31
C ARG A 14 -14.51 11.20 -4.69
N ASN A 15 -14.58 12.46 -5.17
CA ASN A 15 -15.09 12.75 -6.49
C ASN A 15 -14.27 12.06 -7.60
N LYS A 16 -12.93 12.03 -7.49
CA LYS A 16 -12.08 11.32 -8.45
C LYS A 16 -12.28 9.81 -8.42
N ALA A 17 -12.45 9.22 -7.24
CA ALA A 17 -12.73 7.80 -7.08
C ALA A 17 -14.10 7.42 -7.68
N GLU A 18 -15.15 8.16 -7.32
CA GLU A 18 -16.52 7.97 -7.81
C GLU A 18 -16.61 8.02 -9.34
N ASN A 19 -15.91 8.96 -9.97
CA ASN A 19 -15.89 9.12 -11.43
C ASN A 19 -14.85 8.22 -12.12
N ARG A 20 -14.19 7.32 -11.38
CA ARG A 20 -13.10 6.45 -11.87
C ARG A 20 -11.98 7.20 -12.60
N GLN A 21 -11.72 8.43 -12.16
CA GLN A 21 -10.64 9.29 -12.65
C GLN A 21 -9.37 9.08 -11.83
N TYR A 22 -8.88 7.85 -11.83
CA TYR A 22 -7.70 7.46 -11.10
C TYR A 22 -6.82 6.45 -11.83
N HIS A 23 -5.54 6.44 -11.46
CA HIS A 23 -4.61 5.38 -11.78
C HIS A 23 -4.22 4.64 -10.51
N ILE A 24 -3.98 3.33 -10.62
CA ILE A 24 -3.47 2.51 -9.54
C ILE A 24 -2.01 2.13 -9.80
N SER A 25 -1.21 2.05 -8.74
CA SER A 25 0.16 1.56 -8.86
C SER A 25 0.19 0.05 -9.10
N GLU A 26 1.35 -0.45 -9.52
CA GLU A 26 1.57 -1.89 -9.63
C GLU A 26 1.42 -2.61 -8.28
N HIS A 27 1.75 -1.96 -7.16
CA HIS A 27 1.55 -2.56 -5.84
C HIS A 27 0.09 -2.89 -5.59
N VAL A 28 -0.82 -1.99 -5.96
CA VAL A 28 -2.27 -2.24 -5.86
C VAL A 28 -2.65 -3.40 -6.78
N ILE A 29 -2.18 -3.41 -8.03
CA ILE A 29 -2.45 -4.50 -8.99
C ILE A 29 -2.07 -5.87 -8.42
N ARG A 30 -0.91 -5.99 -7.78
CA ARG A 30 -0.47 -7.26 -7.15
C ARG A 30 -1.44 -7.74 -6.07
N PHE A 31 -1.98 -6.85 -5.24
CA PHE A 31 -2.96 -7.21 -4.22
C PHE A 31 -4.31 -7.64 -4.83
N LEU A 32 -4.73 -6.99 -5.93
CA LEU A 32 -5.91 -7.40 -6.69
C LEU A 32 -5.73 -8.79 -7.30
N MET A 33 -4.59 -9.05 -7.95
CA MET A 33 -4.27 -10.35 -8.55
C MET A 33 -4.20 -11.47 -7.51
N ALA A 34 -3.69 -11.17 -6.31
CA ALA A 34 -3.67 -12.11 -5.19
C ALA A 34 -5.03 -12.27 -4.50
N ARG A 35 -6.09 -11.62 -5.00
CA ARG A 35 -7.45 -11.59 -4.40
C ARG A 35 -7.48 -11.15 -2.94
N LYS A 36 -6.48 -10.36 -2.51
CA LYS A 36 -6.42 -9.78 -1.16
C LYS A 36 -7.29 -8.52 -1.06
N LEU A 37 -7.53 -7.86 -2.20
CA LEU A 37 -8.31 -6.64 -2.31
C LEU A 37 -9.08 -6.63 -3.63
N THR A 38 -10.17 -5.87 -3.72
CA THR A 38 -10.86 -5.55 -4.97
C THR A 38 -10.87 -4.04 -5.26
N ILE A 39 -11.18 -3.67 -6.51
CA ILE A 39 -11.38 -2.26 -6.87
C ILE A 39 -12.56 -1.67 -6.09
N GLN A 40 -13.67 -2.40 -5.99
CA GLN A 40 -14.85 -1.93 -5.26
C GLN A 40 -14.52 -1.66 -3.78
N GLU A 41 -13.82 -2.59 -3.13
CA GLU A 41 -13.38 -2.42 -1.74
C GLU A 41 -12.50 -1.17 -1.56
N THR A 42 -11.66 -0.86 -2.55
CA THR A 42 -10.81 0.34 -2.53
C THR A 42 -11.64 1.62 -2.70
N GLU A 43 -12.60 1.61 -3.64
CA GLU A 43 -13.51 2.73 -3.90
C GLU A 43 -14.41 3.00 -2.68
N ASP A 44 -14.96 1.96 -2.06
CA ASP A 44 -15.80 2.05 -0.85
C ASP A 44 -15.01 2.64 0.32
N ALA A 45 -13.77 2.19 0.50
CA ALA A 45 -12.87 2.74 1.53
C ALA A 45 -12.56 4.21 1.32
N ILE A 46 -12.35 4.66 0.07
CA ILE A 46 -12.18 6.09 -0.23
C ILE A 46 -13.47 6.87 0.06
N SER A 47 -14.61 6.35 -0.37
CA SER A 47 -15.91 7.01 -0.24
C SER A 47 -16.28 7.25 1.23
N ASN A 48 -16.13 6.21 2.07
CA ASN A 48 -16.56 6.22 3.46
C ASN A 48 -15.44 6.56 4.46
N GLY A 49 -14.20 6.72 3.98
CA GLY A 49 -13.03 6.88 4.85
C GLY A 49 -12.77 8.31 5.31
N LYS A 50 -11.78 8.44 6.20
CA LYS A 50 -11.20 9.71 6.67
C LYS A 50 -9.70 9.73 6.39
N ILE A 51 -9.16 10.91 6.12
CA ILE A 51 -7.71 11.10 6.03
C ILE A 51 -7.14 11.02 7.45
N ILE A 52 -6.23 10.09 7.68
CA ILE A 52 -5.54 9.91 8.97
C ILE A 52 -4.09 10.40 8.95
N GLU A 53 -3.47 10.47 7.77
CA GLU A 53 -2.12 11.04 7.60
C GLU A 53 -2.03 11.90 6.33
N ILE A 54 -1.25 12.98 6.41
CA ILE A 54 -0.88 13.82 5.27
C ILE A 54 0.64 13.88 5.21
N HIS A 55 1.22 13.43 4.11
CA HIS A 55 2.67 13.46 3.87
C HIS A 55 2.99 14.46 2.78
N GLN A 56 3.75 15.49 3.14
CA GLN A 56 4.19 16.53 2.23
C GLN A 56 5.52 16.14 1.58
N ASN A 57 5.61 16.29 0.25
CA ASN A 57 6.85 16.08 -0.48
C ASN A 57 7.09 17.23 -1.46
N PRO A 58 8.21 17.99 -1.34
CA PRO A 58 8.48 19.15 -2.21
C PRO A 58 8.52 18.82 -3.71
N MET A 59 8.93 17.60 -4.08
CA MET A 59 9.05 17.19 -5.49
C MET A 59 7.82 16.48 -6.02
N ARG A 60 7.11 15.74 -5.17
CA ARG A 60 6.01 14.85 -5.58
C ARG A 60 4.62 15.37 -5.21
N GLY A 61 4.55 16.44 -4.42
CA GLY A 61 3.32 16.96 -3.85
C GLY A 61 2.85 16.17 -2.63
N ASP A 62 1.69 16.55 -2.12
CA ASP A 62 1.09 15.93 -0.95
C ASP A 62 0.50 14.55 -1.29
N SER A 63 0.60 13.66 -0.31
CA SER A 63 -0.06 12.35 -0.33
C SER A 63 -0.83 12.13 0.96
N PHE A 64 -1.89 11.33 0.86
CA PHE A 64 -2.91 11.19 1.87
C PHE A 64 -3.11 9.71 2.17
N LEU A 65 -3.04 9.34 3.44
CA LEU A 65 -3.47 8.04 3.90
C LEU A 65 -4.91 8.14 4.38
N ILE A 66 -5.80 7.42 3.70
CA ILE A 66 -7.21 7.30 4.07
C ILE A 66 -7.38 5.98 4.81
N LEU A 67 -8.03 6.04 5.97
CA LEU A 67 -8.62 4.86 6.60
C LEU A 67 -10.11 4.84 6.27
N GLY A 68 -10.56 3.76 5.64
CA GLY A 68 -11.97 3.55 5.34
C GLY A 68 -12.38 2.10 5.45
N TYR A 69 -13.60 1.84 4.99
CA TYR A 69 -14.30 0.57 5.20
C TYR A 69 -14.98 0.11 3.91
N SER A 70 -14.96 -1.21 3.70
CA SER A 70 -15.81 -1.89 2.74
C SER A 70 -16.53 -3.03 3.47
N GLY A 71 -17.80 -2.80 3.84
CA GLY A 71 -18.47 -3.61 4.85
C GLY A 71 -17.71 -3.52 6.18
N GLU A 72 -17.36 -4.67 6.76
CA GLU A 72 -16.57 -4.74 8.01
C GLU A 72 -15.05 -4.64 7.77
N LYS A 73 -14.59 -4.69 6.52
CA LYS A 73 -13.16 -4.73 6.19
C LYS A 73 -12.57 -3.32 6.23
N LEU A 74 -11.63 -3.12 7.16
CA LEU A 74 -10.80 -1.91 7.26
C LEU A 74 -9.73 -1.89 6.17
N ILE A 75 -9.61 -0.76 5.47
CA ILE A 75 -8.67 -0.61 4.36
C ILE A 75 -7.98 0.74 4.47
N HIS A 76 -6.66 0.71 4.41
CA HIS A 76 -5.81 1.86 4.17
C HIS A 76 -5.64 2.08 2.69
N VAL A 77 -5.85 3.32 2.25
CA VAL A 77 -5.63 3.75 0.87
C VAL A 77 -4.70 4.96 0.88
N MET A 78 -3.49 4.76 0.37
CA MET A 78 -2.52 5.84 0.17
C MET A 78 -2.69 6.41 -1.22
N CYS A 79 -3.00 7.71 -1.33
CA CYS A 79 -3.27 8.35 -2.60
C CYS A 79 -2.65 9.74 -2.72
N ALA A 80 -2.51 10.25 -3.94
CA ALA A 80 -1.95 11.57 -4.21
C ALA A 80 -2.53 12.17 -5.49
N ARG A 81 -2.33 13.47 -5.69
CA ARG A 81 -2.64 14.12 -6.97
C ARG A 81 -1.57 13.78 -8.00
N GLY A 82 -2.01 13.23 -9.12
CA GLY A 82 -1.19 12.95 -10.29
C GLY A 82 -1.17 14.08 -11.32
N LYS A 83 -0.57 13.77 -12.47
CA LYS A 83 -0.62 14.64 -13.66
C LYS A 83 -2.06 14.79 -14.15
N ASN A 84 -2.34 15.90 -14.84
CA ASN A 84 -3.64 16.19 -15.44
C ASN A 84 -4.82 16.14 -14.47
N ASP A 85 -4.58 16.36 -13.17
CA ASP A 85 -5.61 16.30 -12.13
C ASP A 85 -6.25 14.92 -11.93
N TRP A 86 -5.54 13.84 -12.27
CA TRP A 86 -5.97 12.48 -11.96
C TRP A 86 -5.56 12.10 -10.52
N LEU A 87 -6.36 11.27 -9.87
CA LEU A 87 -5.97 10.66 -8.60
C LEU A 87 -5.00 9.50 -8.88
N ILE A 88 -3.96 9.37 -8.06
CA ILE A 88 -3.08 8.19 -8.07
C ILE A 88 -3.29 7.45 -6.76
N ILE A 89 -3.71 6.19 -6.82
CA ILE A 89 -3.76 5.28 -5.68
C ILE A 89 -2.43 4.53 -5.63
N LEU A 90 -1.56 4.91 -4.70
CA LEU A 90 -0.22 4.36 -4.56
C LEU A 90 -0.23 3.00 -3.88
N PHE A 91 -1.02 2.85 -2.82
CA PHE A 91 -1.16 1.60 -2.06
C PHE A 91 -2.58 1.45 -1.56
N ALA A 92 -3.04 0.19 -1.46
CA ALA A 92 -4.26 -0.15 -0.76
C ALA A 92 -4.07 -1.50 -0.05
N TYR A 93 -4.30 -1.54 1.26
CA TYR A 93 -4.04 -2.72 2.09
C TYR A 93 -4.88 -2.71 3.37
N VAL A 94 -5.07 -3.88 3.99
CA VAL A 94 -5.66 -3.97 5.34
C VAL A 94 -4.57 -3.64 6.37
N PRO A 95 -4.76 -2.66 7.27
CA PRO A 95 -3.76 -2.35 8.28
C PRO A 95 -3.56 -3.52 9.24
N SER A 96 -2.31 -3.80 9.58
CA SER A 96 -1.98 -4.85 10.54
C SER A 96 -0.68 -4.59 11.31
N PRO A 97 -0.53 -5.20 12.50
CA PRO A 97 0.74 -5.22 13.24
C PRO A 97 1.88 -5.84 12.41
N PRO A 98 3.15 -5.48 12.67
CA PRO A 98 3.60 -4.55 13.71
C PRO A 98 3.71 -3.10 13.22
N MET A 99 3.23 -2.82 12.00
CA MET A 99 3.29 -1.47 11.42
C MET A 99 2.24 -0.55 12.07
N TRP A 100 1.10 -1.12 12.43
CA TRP A 100 -0.04 -0.43 13.02
C TRP A 100 -0.33 -1.02 14.41
N GLU A 101 -0.39 -0.17 15.42
CA GLU A 101 -0.85 -0.55 16.77
C GLU A 101 -2.36 -0.82 16.73
N ASP A 102 -3.07 0.06 16.03
CA ASP A 102 -4.47 -0.06 15.65
C ASP A 102 -4.64 0.54 14.23
N PRO A 103 -5.82 0.41 13.60
CA PRO A 103 -6.04 0.91 12.24
C PRO A 103 -5.78 2.41 12.02
N GLU A 104 -5.73 3.23 13.07
CA GLU A 104 -5.48 4.68 12.98
C GLU A 104 -4.07 5.07 13.40
N ASN A 105 -3.46 4.32 14.33
CA ASN A 105 -2.19 4.68 14.94
C ASN A 105 -1.05 3.78 14.47
N ARG A 106 -0.07 4.38 13.78
CA ARG A 106 1.20 3.70 13.46
C ARG A 106 1.93 3.32 14.73
N SER A 107 2.60 2.17 14.69
CA SER A 107 3.43 1.77 15.81
C SER A 107 4.58 2.75 16.04
N LYS A 108 4.76 3.17 17.30
CA LYS A 108 5.90 4.02 17.72
C LYS A 108 7.24 3.31 17.67
N LEU A 109 7.24 2.02 17.34
CA LEU A 109 8.45 1.29 17.01
C LEU A 109 9.02 1.85 15.69
N LYS A 110 9.57 3.08 15.73
CA LYS A 110 10.53 3.60 14.75
C LYS A 110 11.61 2.54 14.60
N GLY A 111 12.03 2.27 13.37
CA GLY A 111 12.97 1.20 13.05
C GLY A 111 14.11 1.02 14.06
N LYS A 112 13.88 0.21 15.10
CA LYS A 112 14.85 -0.83 15.45
C LYS A 112 15.04 -1.55 14.13
N ASP A 113 16.28 -1.56 13.67
CA ASP A 113 16.74 -2.00 12.37
C ASP A 113 15.78 -3.02 11.76
N MET A 114 15.41 -2.90 10.48
CA MET A 114 14.58 -3.93 9.81
C MET A 114 15.09 -5.35 10.12
N VAL A 115 16.40 -5.48 10.39
CA VAL A 115 17.14 -6.63 10.93
C VAL A 115 16.49 -7.27 12.17
N ASP A 116 16.02 -6.52 13.17
CA ASP A 116 15.57 -7.05 14.48
C ASP A 116 14.11 -7.58 14.45
N ARG A 117 13.36 -7.38 13.33
CA ARG A 117 11.99 -7.89 13.16
C ARG A 117 11.85 -9.02 12.14
N PHE A 118 12.93 -9.50 11.54
CA PHE A 118 12.92 -10.67 10.64
C PHE A 118 12.67 -12.01 11.35
N GLY A 119 12.39 -12.04 12.66
CA GLY A 119 12.12 -13.29 13.37
C GLY A 119 10.68 -13.81 13.22
N LYS A 120 9.69 -12.97 12.88
CA LYS A 120 8.27 -13.36 12.86
C LYS A 120 7.54 -12.85 11.62
N CYS A 121 6.72 -13.72 11.05
CA CYS A 121 5.96 -13.49 9.83
C CYS A 121 4.85 -12.50 10.05
N PHE A 122 4.80 -11.50 9.17
CA PHE A 122 3.75 -10.49 9.17
C PHE A 122 2.33 -11.08 9.05
N PHE A 123 2.16 -12.16 8.30
CA PHE A 123 0.84 -12.70 7.99
C PHE A 123 0.31 -13.69 9.03
N CYS A 124 1.19 -14.54 9.60
CA CYS A 124 0.75 -15.62 10.51
C CYS A 124 1.44 -15.60 11.88
N GLY A 125 2.37 -14.67 12.11
CA GLY A 125 3.19 -14.63 13.32
C GLY A 125 4.23 -15.75 13.44
N GLY A 126 4.28 -16.70 12.50
CA GLY A 126 5.23 -17.81 12.51
C GLY A 126 6.67 -17.38 12.28
N GLU A 127 7.67 -18.22 12.58
CA GLU A 127 9.07 -17.80 12.47
C GLU A 127 9.51 -17.56 11.03
N ILE A 128 10.30 -16.50 10.82
CA ILE A 128 10.95 -16.22 9.54
C ILE A 128 12.42 -16.64 9.62
N LYS A 129 12.85 -17.32 8.56
CA LYS A 129 14.25 -17.67 8.29
C LYS A 129 14.73 -16.84 7.11
N GLU A 130 15.87 -16.16 7.26
CA GLU A 130 16.53 -15.53 6.13
C GLU A 130 16.95 -16.57 5.10
N ILE A 131 16.56 -16.35 3.86
CA ILE A 131 16.92 -17.17 2.71
C ILE A 131 17.42 -16.29 1.57
N THR A 132 18.12 -16.91 0.63
CA THR A 132 18.34 -16.31 -0.68
C THR A 132 17.48 -17.08 -1.68
N VAL A 133 16.51 -16.39 -2.28
CA VAL A 133 15.70 -16.98 -3.35
C VAL A 133 16.58 -17.09 -4.59
N GLY A 134 16.75 -18.33 -5.08
CA GLY A 134 17.61 -18.61 -6.23
C GLY A 134 17.18 -17.83 -7.47
N ASN A 135 15.89 -17.89 -7.80
CA ASN A 135 15.26 -17.15 -8.90
C ASN A 135 13.95 -16.54 -8.42
N PHE A 136 13.84 -15.22 -8.47
CA PHE A 136 12.58 -14.50 -8.33
C PHE A 136 12.07 -14.13 -9.72
N ASP A 137 11.04 -14.85 -10.15
CA ASP A 137 10.44 -14.71 -11.46
C ASP A 137 9.41 -13.59 -11.43
N TYR A 138 9.68 -12.54 -12.20
CA TYR A 138 8.84 -11.35 -12.27
C TYR A 138 8.44 -11.07 -13.71
N ARG A 139 7.15 -11.10 -14.02
CA ARG A 139 6.64 -10.82 -15.37
C ARG A 139 6.22 -9.35 -15.48
N LEU A 140 6.86 -8.61 -16.37
CA LEU A 140 6.56 -7.21 -16.64
C LEU A 140 6.37 -7.00 -18.15
N LYS A 141 5.21 -6.44 -18.55
CA LYS A 141 4.87 -6.16 -19.96
C LYS A 141 5.06 -7.37 -20.89
N GLY A 142 4.69 -8.56 -20.42
CA GLY A 142 4.80 -9.81 -21.18
C GLY A 142 6.20 -10.42 -21.23
N GLN A 143 7.21 -9.77 -20.65
CA GLN A 143 8.57 -10.30 -20.53
C GLN A 143 8.80 -10.91 -19.14
N LEU A 144 9.51 -12.04 -19.10
CA LEU A 144 9.94 -12.67 -17.84
C LEU A 144 11.31 -12.13 -17.43
N TYR A 145 11.38 -11.52 -16.27
CA TYR A 145 12.59 -11.09 -15.59
C TYR A 145 12.90 -12.12 -14.50
N VAL A 146 14.08 -12.71 -14.55
CA VAL A 146 14.55 -13.63 -13.51
C VAL A 146 15.59 -12.90 -12.69
N ILE A 147 15.22 -12.47 -11.49
CA ILE A 147 16.14 -11.83 -10.56
C ILE A 147 16.78 -12.92 -9.73
N LYS A 148 18.10 -13.07 -9.85
CA LYS A 148 18.84 -14.11 -9.14
C LYS A 148 19.31 -13.63 -7.79
N ASN A 149 19.45 -14.56 -6.85
CA ASN A 149 20.05 -14.34 -5.53
C ASN A 149 19.36 -13.22 -4.73
N VAL A 150 18.03 -13.25 -4.67
CA VAL A 150 17.26 -12.22 -3.96
C VAL A 150 17.26 -12.52 -2.45
N PRO A 151 17.81 -11.65 -1.59
CA PRO A 151 17.68 -11.82 -0.15
C PRO A 151 16.21 -11.66 0.27
N ALA A 152 15.70 -12.61 1.03
CA ALA A 152 14.29 -12.68 1.43
C ALA A 152 14.11 -13.35 2.79
N GLY A 153 12.93 -13.19 3.40
CA GLY A 153 12.57 -13.87 4.63
C GLY A 153 11.52 -14.94 4.37
N LEU A 154 11.85 -16.22 4.56
CA LEU A 154 10.89 -17.33 4.45
C LEU A 154 10.20 -17.59 5.77
N CYS A 155 8.89 -17.42 5.84
CA CYS A 155 8.11 -17.94 6.95
C CYS A 155 8.10 -19.48 6.93
N LEU A 156 8.60 -20.11 8.00
CA LEU A 156 8.64 -21.56 8.15
C LEU A 156 7.27 -22.20 8.38
N GLN A 157 6.25 -21.39 8.71
CA GLN A 157 4.89 -21.87 8.98
C GLN A 157 3.96 -21.76 7.77
N CYS A 158 3.95 -20.62 7.07
CA CYS A 158 3.03 -20.40 5.94
C CYS A 158 3.72 -20.30 4.58
N GLY A 159 5.06 -20.24 4.53
CA GLY A 159 5.81 -20.20 3.28
C GLY A 159 5.87 -18.84 2.59
N GLU A 160 5.40 -17.75 3.23
CA GLU A 160 5.58 -16.39 2.73
C GLU A 160 7.09 -16.10 2.54
N LYS A 161 7.46 -15.46 1.43
CA LYS A 161 8.84 -15.09 1.07
C LYS A 161 8.93 -13.62 0.73
#